data_AF-A0A354YES1-F1
#
_entry.id   AF-A0A354YES1-F1
#
_cell.length_a   1.000
_cell.length_b   1.000
_cell.length_c   1.000
_cell.angle_alpha   90.00
_cell.angle_beta   90.00
_cell.angle_gamma   90.00
#
_symmetry.space_group_name_H-M   'P 1'
#
loop_
_entity.id
_entity.type
_entity.pdbx_description
1 polymer ?
#
loop_
_entity_poly.entity_id
_entity_poly.type
_entity_poly.pdbx_seq_one_letter_code
_entity_poly.pdbx_strand_id
1 'polypeptide(L)'
;LTTLRNRHMEFVRGGRARLKFRGKGGQEHDIAIDDKRLAKLIRACQQLPGQALFQYRGDDGALQPVDSGMVNDYLRQAMGEDFTAKDFRTWGGTLAALQRLARLPLPERTSERALTRVQNEVIGEVARALGNTPAVCRKAYIDPCVFEGWRNGVLQPLTGRVRGERQWEQATLRFLARAHRRPRG
;
A
#
# COMPACT_ATOMS: atom_id res chain seq x y z
N LEU A 1 3.18 -11.99 3.86
CA LEU A 1 2.59 -11.58 5.15
C LEU A 1 2.27 -12.82 6.00
N THR A 2 1.52 -13.78 5.47
CA THR A 2 1.08 -15.01 6.15
C THR A 2 2.22 -15.93 6.62
N THR A 3 3.40 -15.83 6.02
CA THR A 3 4.59 -16.63 6.38
C THR A 3 5.48 -15.98 7.44
N LEU A 4 5.05 -14.85 8.03
CA LEU A 4 5.83 -14.18 9.07
C LEU A 4 5.89 -15.03 10.35
N ARG A 5 7.01 -14.92 11.05
CA ARG A 5 7.28 -15.65 12.29
C ARG A 5 7.40 -14.69 13.47
N ASN A 6 7.23 -15.20 14.68
CA ASN A 6 7.29 -14.41 15.91
C ASN A 6 8.56 -13.56 16.03
N ARG A 7 9.71 -14.07 15.57
CA ARG A 7 11.00 -13.35 15.55
C ARG A 7 11.03 -12.11 14.63
N HIS A 8 10.12 -12.02 13.67
CA HIS A 8 10.05 -10.86 12.77
C HIS A 8 9.32 -9.68 13.42
N MET A 9 8.75 -9.87 14.61
CA MET A 9 7.92 -8.88 15.29
C MET A 9 8.58 -8.41 16.59
N GLU A 10 8.79 -7.11 16.71
CA GLU A 10 9.37 -6.45 17.88
C GLU A 10 8.34 -5.46 18.46
N PHE A 11 8.07 -5.53 19.76
CA PHE A 11 7.21 -4.56 20.44
C PHE A 11 8.05 -3.47 21.10
N VAL A 12 7.72 -2.21 20.85
CA VAL A 12 8.49 -1.06 21.33
C VAL A 12 7.66 -0.18 22.28
N ARG A 13 8.31 0.77 22.95
CA ARG A 13 7.65 1.67 23.92
C ARG A 13 6.50 2.47 23.27
N GLY A 14 5.48 2.77 24.07
CA GLY A 14 4.31 3.55 23.66
C GLY A 14 3.18 2.73 23.02
N GLY A 15 3.21 1.39 23.13
CA GLY A 15 2.20 0.52 22.52
C GLY A 15 2.36 0.35 21.01
N ARG A 16 3.54 0.65 20.49
CA ARG A 16 3.89 0.52 19.08
C ARG A 16 4.63 -0.78 18.83
N ALA A 17 4.82 -1.10 17.56
CA ALA A 17 5.54 -2.30 17.20
C ALA A 17 6.28 -2.13 15.87
N ARG A 18 7.22 -3.03 15.57
CA ARG A 18 8.08 -2.98 14.40
C ARG A 18 8.18 -4.37 13.79
N LEU A 19 7.97 -4.44 12.48
CA LEU A 19 8.02 -5.68 11.73
C LEU A 19 9.26 -5.68 10.83
N LYS A 20 10.19 -6.60 11.09
CA LYS A 20 11.47 -6.73 10.41
C LYS A 20 11.62 -8.12 9.79
N PHE A 21 11.75 -8.20 8.47
CA PHE A 21 11.87 -9.47 7.77
C PHE A 21 12.45 -9.30 6.37
N ARG A 22 13.02 -10.39 5.85
CA ARG A 22 13.47 -10.49 4.47
C ARG A 22 12.33 -11.00 3.58
N GLY A 23 11.93 -10.18 2.60
CA GLY A 23 10.84 -10.43 1.67
C GLY A 23 11.28 -11.09 0.37
N LYS A 24 10.39 -11.01 -0.63
CA LYS A 24 10.64 -11.53 -1.98
C LYS A 24 11.86 -10.84 -2.60
N GLY A 25 12.69 -11.60 -3.31
CA GLY A 25 13.92 -11.06 -3.91
C GLY A 25 15.01 -10.71 -2.89
N GLY A 26 14.84 -11.13 -1.63
CA GLY A 26 15.83 -10.90 -0.58
C GLY A 26 15.84 -9.49 -0.02
N GLN A 27 14.80 -8.69 -0.29
CA GLN A 27 14.70 -7.32 0.18
C GLN A 27 14.37 -7.25 1.68
N GLU A 28 15.10 -6.41 2.41
CA GLU A 28 14.82 -6.13 3.82
C GLU A 28 13.61 -5.20 3.95
N HIS A 29 12.67 -5.59 4.81
CA HIS A 29 11.53 -4.78 5.20
C HIS A 29 11.67 -4.40 6.66
N ASP A 30 11.42 -3.12 6.93
CA ASP A 30 11.37 -2.57 8.27
C ASP A 30 10.19 -1.61 8.39
N ILE A 31 9.11 -2.08 9.02
CA ILE A 31 7.80 -1.41 9.03
C ILE A 31 7.41 -1.07 10.47
N ALA A 32 7.18 0.22 10.74
CA ALA A 32 6.62 0.68 12.00
C ALA A 32 5.10 0.50 12.02
N ILE A 33 4.56 0.06 13.15
CA ILE A 33 3.14 -0.08 13.43
C ILE A 33 2.82 0.83 14.61
N ASP A 34 2.27 2.00 14.31
CA ASP A 34 1.93 3.03 15.30
C ASP A 34 0.50 2.89 15.85
N ASP A 35 -0.35 2.11 15.19
CA ASP A 35 -1.70 1.80 15.67
C ASP A 35 -1.63 0.85 16.88
N LYS A 36 -1.97 1.40 18.06
CA LYS A 36 -1.95 0.67 19.34
C LYS A 36 -2.91 -0.52 19.38
N ARG A 37 -4.05 -0.42 18.70
CA ARG A 37 -5.04 -1.51 18.64
C ARG A 37 -4.50 -2.65 17.79
N LEU A 38 -3.94 -2.33 16.62
CA LEU A 38 -3.30 -3.31 15.74
C LEU A 38 -2.11 -3.98 16.43
N ALA A 39 -1.24 -3.20 17.07
CA ALA A 39 -0.13 -3.74 17.84
C ALA A 39 -0.59 -4.69 18.95
N LYS A 40 -1.67 -4.36 19.67
CA LYS A 40 -2.25 -5.24 20.70
C LYS A 40 -2.78 -6.56 20.10
N LEU A 41 -3.46 -6.50 18.95
CA LEU A 41 -3.96 -7.69 18.26
C LEU A 41 -2.81 -8.60 17.80
N ILE A 42 -1.78 -8.03 17.16
CA ILE A 42 -0.60 -8.79 16.72
C ILE A 42 0.13 -9.40 17.92
N ARG A 43 0.16 -8.71 19.08
CA ARG A 43 0.75 -9.25 20.30
C ARG A 43 0.03 -10.50 20.79
N ALA A 44 -1.31 -10.48 20.75
CA ALA A 44 -2.11 -11.64 21.11
C ALA A 44 -1.80 -12.84 20.19
N CYS A 45 -1.62 -12.61 18.89
CA CYS A 45 -1.19 -13.66 17.97
C CYS A 45 0.22 -14.18 18.29
N GLN A 46 1.19 -13.30 18.59
CA GLN A 46 2.57 -13.68 18.93
C GLN A 46 2.66 -14.53 20.22
N GLN A 47 1.72 -14.36 21.15
CA GLN A 47 1.67 -15.10 22.41
C GLN A 47 1.16 -16.53 22.26
N LEU A 48 0.56 -16.89 21.12
CA LEU A 48 0.18 -18.28 20.84
C LEU A 48 1.44 -19.13 20.60
N PRO A 49 1.48 -20.38 21.11
CA PRO A 49 2.66 -21.24 20.97
C PRO A 49 2.96 -21.56 19.50
N GLY A 50 4.24 -21.78 19.18
CA GLY A 50 4.71 -22.06 17.82
C GLY A 50 5.53 -20.92 17.21
N GLN A 51 5.83 -21.04 15.92
CA GLN A 51 6.69 -20.08 15.22
C GLN A 51 5.91 -19.06 14.37
N ALA A 52 4.69 -19.39 13.93
CA ALA A 52 3.91 -18.53 13.05
C ALA A 52 3.38 -17.30 13.80
N LEU A 53 3.55 -16.12 13.19
CA LEU A 53 3.05 -14.87 13.80
C LEU A 53 1.54 -14.76 13.70
N PHE A 54 0.96 -15.17 12.56
CA PHE A 54 -0.47 -15.13 12.33
C PHE A 54 -1.04 -16.54 12.41
N GLN A 55 -1.67 -16.82 13.54
CA GLN A 55 -2.34 -18.07 13.81
C GLN A 55 -3.53 -17.80 14.75
N TYR A 56 -4.48 -18.71 14.77
CA TYR A 56 -5.67 -18.65 15.62
C TYR A 56 -5.96 -20.02 16.22
N ARG A 57 -6.80 -20.06 17.25
CA ARG A 57 -7.27 -21.31 17.84
C ARG A 57 -8.58 -21.70 17.16
N GLY A 58 -8.63 -22.88 16.55
CA GLY A 58 -9.83 -23.46 15.98
C GLY A 58 -10.80 -23.95 17.05
N ASP A 59 -11.99 -24.39 16.61
CA ASP A 59 -13.07 -24.84 17.49
C ASP A 59 -12.71 -26.11 18.28
N ASP A 60 -11.80 -26.93 17.75
CA ASP A 60 -11.22 -28.12 18.40
C ASP A 60 -10.10 -27.77 19.40
N GLY A 61 -9.79 -26.48 19.56
CA GLY A 61 -8.70 -26.00 20.41
C GLY A 61 -7.32 -26.07 19.75
N ALA A 62 -7.20 -26.61 18.53
CA ALA A 62 -5.94 -26.69 17.81
C ALA A 62 -5.51 -25.32 17.27
N LEU A 63 -4.20 -25.11 17.12
CA LEU A 63 -3.67 -23.89 16.51
C LEU A 63 -3.57 -24.06 15.00
N GLN A 64 -4.13 -23.09 14.28
CA GLN A 64 -4.18 -23.05 12.83
C GLN A 64 -3.43 -21.82 12.32
N PRO A 65 -2.40 -21.96 11.47
CA PRO A 65 -1.75 -20.82 10.85
C PRO A 65 -2.70 -20.16 9.83
N VAL A 66 -2.60 -18.84 9.71
CA VAL A 66 -3.33 -18.10 8.67
C VAL A 66 -2.51 -18.14 7.38
N ASP A 67 -3.06 -18.74 6.32
CA ASP A 67 -2.44 -18.77 5.00
C ASP A 67 -2.98 -17.71 4.04
N SER A 68 -2.40 -17.64 2.83
CA SER A 68 -2.81 -16.65 1.83
C SER A 68 -4.16 -16.94 1.18
N GLY A 69 -4.59 -18.21 1.14
CA GLY A 69 -5.92 -18.59 0.68
C GLY A 69 -6.97 -18.00 1.61
N MET A 70 -6.84 -18.27 2.91
CA MET A 70 -7.74 -17.75 3.94
C MET A 70 -7.89 -16.23 3.90
N VAL A 71 -6.77 -15.50 3.72
CA VAL A 71 -6.82 -14.03 3.59
C VAL A 71 -7.57 -13.60 2.34
N ASN A 72 -7.34 -14.22 1.20
CA ASN A 72 -8.05 -13.85 -0.03
C ASN A 72 -9.52 -14.24 0.02
N ASP A 73 -9.87 -15.38 0.63
CA ASP A 73 -11.26 -15.81 0.80
C ASP A 73 -12.03 -14.81 1.68
N TYR A 74 -11.42 -14.35 2.77
CA TYR A 74 -11.99 -13.27 3.58
C TYR A 74 -12.19 -11.98 2.78
N LEU A 75 -11.20 -11.59 1.95
CA LEU A 75 -11.31 -10.38 1.14
C LEU A 75 -12.42 -10.48 0.09
N ARG A 76 -12.58 -11.64 -0.55
CA ARG A 76 -13.68 -11.88 -1.48
C ARG A 76 -15.03 -11.80 -0.80
N GLN A 77 -15.16 -12.41 0.38
CA GLN A 77 -16.40 -12.34 1.17
C GLN A 77 -16.73 -10.90 1.60
N ALA A 78 -15.73 -10.13 2.04
CA ALA A 78 -15.94 -8.79 2.57
C ALA A 78 -16.05 -7.69 1.50
N MET A 79 -15.43 -7.88 0.33
CA MET A 79 -15.25 -6.83 -0.68
C MET A 79 -15.69 -7.22 -2.10
N GLY A 80 -16.08 -8.48 -2.33
CA GLY A 80 -16.47 -9.03 -3.63
C GLY A 80 -15.38 -9.86 -4.30
N GLU A 81 -15.79 -10.78 -5.18
CA GLU A 81 -14.94 -11.80 -5.82
C GLU A 81 -13.76 -11.23 -6.62
N ASP A 82 -13.90 -10.02 -7.17
CA ASP A 82 -12.87 -9.36 -7.97
C ASP A 82 -11.72 -8.78 -7.13
N PHE A 83 -11.87 -8.72 -5.79
CA PHE A 83 -10.91 -8.08 -4.90
C PHE A 83 -9.96 -9.10 -4.24
N THR A 84 -8.68 -8.76 -4.24
CA THR A 84 -7.61 -9.62 -3.71
C THR A 84 -6.62 -8.81 -2.87
N ALA A 85 -5.71 -9.50 -2.19
CA ALA A 85 -4.62 -8.85 -1.46
C ALA A 85 -3.71 -7.98 -2.37
N LYS A 86 -3.67 -8.25 -3.68
CA LYS A 86 -2.90 -7.45 -4.64
C LYS A 86 -3.48 -6.05 -4.79
N ASP A 87 -4.79 -5.88 -4.67
CA ASP A 87 -5.46 -4.61 -4.91
C ASP A 87 -5.10 -3.57 -3.85
N PHE A 88 -4.81 -3.97 -2.62
CA PHE A 88 -4.21 -3.07 -1.63
C PHE A 88 -2.84 -2.53 -2.05
N ARG A 89 -2.01 -3.33 -2.73
CA ARG A 89 -0.72 -2.88 -3.25
C ARG A 89 -0.89 -1.96 -4.45
N THR A 90 -1.89 -2.20 -5.30
CA THR A 90 -2.23 -1.31 -6.43
C THR A 90 -2.77 0.04 -5.94
N TRP A 91 -3.68 0.02 -4.96
CA TRP A 91 -4.17 1.21 -4.30
C TRP A 91 -3.03 1.99 -3.63
N GLY A 92 -2.22 1.31 -2.81
CA GLY A 92 -1.10 1.93 -2.11
C GLY A 92 -0.06 2.52 -3.07
N GLY A 93 0.26 1.83 -4.17
CA GLY A 93 1.17 2.33 -5.20
C GLY A 93 0.63 3.58 -5.90
N THR A 94 -0.65 3.57 -6.27
CA THR A 94 -1.33 4.71 -6.90
C THR A 94 -1.42 5.91 -5.97
N LEU A 95 -1.83 5.69 -4.71
CA LEU A 95 -1.88 6.72 -3.67
C LEU A 95 -0.50 7.35 -3.42
N ALA A 96 0.53 6.52 -3.30
CA ALA A 96 1.90 6.95 -3.09
C ALA A 96 2.46 7.76 -4.26
N ALA A 97 2.12 7.39 -5.51
CA ALA A 97 2.48 8.14 -6.71
C ALA A 97 1.77 9.49 -6.77
N LEU A 98 0.45 9.51 -6.54
CA LEU A 98 -0.36 10.73 -6.53
C LEU A 98 0.14 11.72 -5.48
N GLN A 99 0.41 11.26 -4.25
CA GLN A 99 0.94 12.08 -3.17
C GLN A 99 2.25 12.78 -3.53
N ARG A 100 3.16 12.07 -4.22
CA ARG A 100 4.45 12.60 -4.66
C ARG A 100 4.27 13.62 -5.76
N LEU A 101 3.56 13.24 -6.83
CA LEU A 101 3.30 14.11 -7.98
C LEU A 101 2.58 15.39 -7.57
N ALA A 102 1.60 15.31 -6.67
CA ALA A 102 0.86 16.46 -6.17
C ALA A 102 1.71 17.47 -5.37
N ARG A 103 2.89 17.07 -4.90
CA ARG A 103 3.84 17.96 -4.19
C ARG A 103 4.91 18.53 -5.11
N LEU A 104 5.04 18.01 -6.32
CA LEU A 104 5.98 18.54 -7.31
C LEU A 104 5.38 19.76 -7.99
N PRO A 105 6.21 20.74 -8.42
CA PRO A 105 5.74 21.86 -9.21
C PRO A 105 5.04 21.38 -10.49
N LEU A 106 4.15 22.22 -11.01
CA LEU A 106 3.57 21.95 -12.32
C LEU A 106 4.65 22.04 -13.38
N PRO A 107 4.54 21.26 -14.46
CA PRO A 107 5.45 21.39 -15.57
C PRO A 107 5.18 22.69 -16.33
N GLU A 108 5.85 23.78 -15.95
CA GLU A 108 5.88 24.98 -16.77
C GLU A 108 6.88 24.77 -17.92
N ARG A 109 6.39 24.84 -19.17
CA ARG A 109 7.20 24.79 -20.41
C ARG A 109 8.31 23.73 -20.39
N THR A 110 7.99 22.55 -19.87
CA THR A 110 8.96 21.47 -19.64
C THR A 110 8.97 20.52 -20.84
N SER A 111 10.14 20.16 -21.38
CA SER A 111 10.23 19.20 -22.48
C SER A 111 9.70 17.82 -22.07
N GLU A 112 9.20 17.02 -23.03
CA GLU A 112 8.75 15.65 -22.79
C GLU A 112 9.79 14.78 -22.08
N ARG A 113 11.08 15.03 -22.36
CA ARG A 113 12.19 14.36 -21.69
C ARG A 113 12.24 14.67 -20.20
N ALA A 114 12.02 15.93 -19.81
CA ALA A 114 12.03 16.34 -18.42
C ALA A 114 10.77 15.86 -17.68
N LEU A 115 9.60 15.86 -18.32
CA LEU A 115 8.38 15.21 -17.79
C LEU A 115 8.60 13.73 -17.51
N THR A 116 9.13 13.01 -18.48
CA THR A 116 9.42 11.57 -18.38
C THR A 116 10.42 11.29 -17.26
N ARG A 117 11.42 12.16 -17.08
CA ARG A 117 12.38 12.04 -15.98
C ARG A 117 11.69 12.09 -14.62
N VAL A 118 10.84 13.09 -14.38
CA VAL A 118 10.09 13.23 -13.12
C VAL A 118 9.21 11.99 -12.86
N GLN A 119 8.52 11.51 -13.89
CA GLN A 119 7.70 10.29 -13.76
C GLN A 119 8.54 9.07 -13.41
N ASN A 120 9.71 8.91 -14.04
CA ASN A 120 10.64 7.82 -13.73
C ASN A 120 11.16 7.90 -12.29
N GLU A 121 11.45 9.10 -11.80
CA GLU A 121 11.89 9.33 -10.42
C GLU A 121 10.78 8.92 -9.43
N VAL A 122 9.54 9.39 -9.63
CA VAL A 122 8.39 8.99 -8.80
C VAL A 122 8.15 7.48 -8.84
N ILE A 123 8.20 6.87 -10.02
CA ILE A 123 8.05 5.41 -10.15
C ILE A 123 9.15 4.68 -9.39
N GLY A 124 10.40 5.16 -9.47
CA GLY A 124 11.53 4.59 -8.74
C GLY A 124 11.34 4.65 -7.23
N GLU A 125 10.81 5.75 -6.70
CA GLU A 125 10.49 5.90 -5.28
C GLU A 125 9.37 4.96 -4.82
N VAL A 126 8.27 4.89 -5.59
CA VAL A 126 7.15 3.99 -5.26
C VAL A 126 7.59 2.53 -5.37
N ALA A 127 8.39 2.19 -6.37
CA ALA A 127 8.97 0.86 -6.53
C ALA A 127 9.83 0.46 -5.33
N ARG A 128 10.68 1.37 -4.84
CA ARG A 128 11.49 1.17 -3.63
C ARG A 128 10.61 0.95 -2.40
N ALA A 129 9.55 1.74 -2.23
CA ALA A 129 8.63 1.62 -1.10
C ALA A 129 7.83 0.31 -1.13
N LEU A 130 7.38 -0.14 -2.30
CA LEU A 130 6.62 -1.39 -2.45
C LEU A 130 7.50 -2.64 -2.51
N GLY A 131 8.79 -2.47 -2.74
CA GLY A 131 9.73 -3.56 -2.93
C GLY A 131 9.60 -4.27 -4.29
N ASN A 132 9.42 -3.50 -5.35
CA ASN A 132 9.37 -4.01 -6.72
C ASN A 132 10.40 -3.29 -7.59
N THR A 133 10.60 -3.77 -8.82
CA THR A 133 11.34 -3.01 -9.84
C THR A 133 10.48 -1.85 -10.38
N PRO A 134 11.09 -0.76 -10.87
CA PRO A 134 10.35 0.34 -11.52
C PRO A 134 9.44 -0.12 -12.65
N ALA A 135 9.89 -1.08 -13.46
CA ALA A 135 9.12 -1.64 -14.57
C ALA A 135 7.85 -2.36 -14.07
N VAL A 136 7.97 -3.18 -13.03
CA VAL A 136 6.81 -3.88 -12.43
C VAL A 136 5.86 -2.87 -11.78
N CYS A 137 6.41 -1.86 -11.07
CA CYS A 137 5.61 -0.83 -10.43
C CYS A 137 4.76 -0.04 -11.43
N ARG A 138 5.38 0.41 -12.53
CA ARG A 138 4.69 1.09 -13.64
C ARG A 138 3.58 0.24 -14.23
N LYS A 139 3.84 -1.04 -14.48
CA LYS A 139 2.91 -1.92 -15.21
C LYS A 139 1.73 -2.39 -14.35
N ALA A 140 1.94 -2.57 -13.04
CA ALA A 140 1.01 -3.37 -12.24
C ALA A 140 0.53 -2.71 -10.93
N TYR A 141 1.10 -1.58 -10.51
CA TYR A 141 0.82 -1.01 -9.18
C TYR A 141 0.49 0.49 -9.16
N ILE A 142 0.72 1.21 -10.25
CA ILE A 142 0.39 2.64 -10.34
C ILE A 142 -0.62 2.81 -11.45
N ASP A 143 -1.78 3.38 -11.12
CA ASP A 143 -2.75 3.79 -12.12
C ASP A 143 -2.16 4.90 -13.01
N PRO A 144 -2.08 4.72 -14.34
CA PRO A 144 -1.42 5.67 -15.22
C PRO A 144 -2.08 7.06 -15.22
N CYS A 145 -3.37 7.18 -14.87
CA CYS A 145 -4.05 8.47 -14.92
C CYS A 145 -3.45 9.50 -13.96
N VAL A 146 -2.78 9.09 -12.88
CA VAL A 146 -2.12 10.03 -11.95
C VAL A 146 -1.03 10.86 -12.64
N PHE A 147 -0.37 10.29 -13.65
CA PHE A 147 0.67 10.97 -14.40
C PHE A 147 0.09 12.05 -15.33
N GLU A 148 -1.01 11.72 -16.02
CA GLU A 148 -1.74 12.70 -16.83
C GLU A 148 -2.40 13.77 -15.94
N GLY A 149 -2.90 13.37 -14.78
CA GLY A 149 -3.45 14.29 -13.79
C GLY A 149 -2.43 15.31 -13.30
N TRP A 150 -1.18 14.89 -13.10
CA TRP A 150 -0.10 15.80 -12.75
C TRP A 150 0.25 16.73 -13.90
N ARG A 151 0.42 16.20 -15.12
CA ARG A 151 0.73 17.01 -16.32
C ARG A 151 -0.32 18.10 -16.58
N ASN A 152 -1.59 17.76 -16.39
CA ASN A 152 -2.71 18.70 -16.59
C ASN A 152 -2.97 19.62 -15.38
N GLY A 153 -2.12 19.54 -14.36
CA GLY A 153 -2.22 20.35 -13.15
C GLY A 153 -3.46 20.14 -12.29
N VAL A 154 -4.13 18.99 -12.43
CA VAL A 154 -5.37 18.72 -11.68
C VAL A 154 -5.12 18.16 -10.28
N LEU A 155 -3.93 17.62 -10.00
CA LEU A 155 -3.64 17.01 -8.69
C LEU A 155 -3.47 18.03 -7.56
N GLN A 156 -2.77 19.14 -7.80
CA GLN A 156 -2.49 20.13 -6.76
C GLN A 156 -3.76 20.80 -6.22
N PRO A 157 -4.72 21.25 -7.05
CA PRO A 157 -5.98 21.83 -6.55
C PRO A 157 -6.79 20.84 -5.71
N LEU A 158 -6.78 19.55 -6.06
CA LEU A 158 -7.49 18.50 -5.33
C LEU A 158 -6.87 18.20 -3.97
N THR A 159 -5.59 18.51 -3.78
CA THR A 159 -4.80 18.07 -2.62
C THR A 159 -4.31 19.23 -1.74
N GLY A 160 -4.48 20.49 -2.15
CA GLY A 160 -3.93 21.66 -1.43
C GLY A 160 -4.39 21.82 0.04
N ARG A 161 -5.56 21.29 0.40
CA ARG A 161 -6.09 21.28 1.79
C ARG A 161 -5.91 19.96 2.52
N VAL A 162 -5.26 18.97 1.91
CA VAL A 162 -5.02 17.66 2.53
C VAL A 162 -3.93 17.79 3.58
N ARG A 163 -4.16 17.23 4.76
CA ARG A 163 -3.25 17.26 5.91
C ARG A 163 -3.00 15.89 6.52
N GLY A 164 -3.92 14.94 6.35
CA GLY A 164 -3.81 13.58 6.89
C GLY A 164 -4.01 12.48 5.84
N GLU A 165 -3.66 11.24 6.21
CA GLU A 165 -3.73 10.07 5.33
C GLU A 165 -5.14 9.81 4.80
N ARG A 166 -6.16 9.83 5.67
CA ARG A 166 -7.56 9.65 5.26
C ARG A 166 -8.01 10.70 4.22
N GLN A 167 -7.53 11.93 4.35
CA GLN A 167 -7.84 12.99 3.39
C GLN A 167 -7.12 12.76 2.06
N TRP A 168 -5.90 12.21 2.07
CA TRP A 168 -5.20 11.77 0.86
C TRP A 168 -5.95 10.64 0.15
N GLU A 169 -6.41 9.64 0.89
CA GLU A 169 -7.22 8.55 0.33
C GLU A 169 -8.49 9.08 -0.33
N GLN A 170 -9.23 9.97 0.34
CA GLN A 170 -10.43 10.59 -0.21
C GLN A 170 -10.14 11.47 -1.44
N ALA A 171 -9.02 12.20 -1.48
CA ALA A 171 -8.62 12.97 -2.64
C ALA A 171 -8.29 12.06 -3.84
N THR A 172 -7.56 10.99 -3.59
CA THR A 172 -7.23 9.97 -4.61
C THR A 172 -8.48 9.29 -5.13
N LEU A 173 -9.40 8.86 -4.27
CA LEU A 173 -10.67 8.27 -4.69
C LEU A 173 -11.47 9.21 -5.60
N ARG A 174 -11.59 10.50 -5.21
CA ARG A 174 -12.28 11.50 -6.03
C ARG A 174 -11.60 11.71 -7.37
N PHE A 175 -10.27 11.74 -7.40
CA PHE A 175 -9.50 11.85 -8.62
C PHE A 175 -9.73 10.66 -9.55
N LEU A 176 -9.53 9.43 -9.06
CA LEU A 176 -9.70 8.21 -9.85
C LEU A 176 -11.14 8.04 -10.35
N ALA A 177 -12.13 8.31 -9.49
CA ALA A 177 -13.54 8.26 -9.88
C ALA A 177 -13.87 9.27 -10.99
N ARG A 178 -13.19 10.41 -11.05
CA ARG A 178 -13.34 11.37 -12.16
C ARG A 178 -12.59 10.91 -13.41
N ALA A 179 -11.37 10.41 -13.26
CA ALA A 179 -10.51 10.00 -14.36
C ALA A 179 -11.05 8.78 -15.12
N HIS A 180 -11.71 7.85 -14.41
CA HIS A 180 -12.26 6.61 -14.96
C HIS A 180 -13.76 6.65 -15.26
N ARG A 181 -14.43 7.80 -15.10
CA ARG A 181 -15.81 7.94 -15.59
C ARG A 181 -15.82 7.78 -17.10
N ARG A 182 -16.48 6.72 -17.61
CA ARG A 182 -16.82 6.63 -19.03
C ARG A 182 -17.63 7.88 -19.42
N PRO A 183 -17.36 8.52 -20.56
CA PRO A 183 -18.24 9.56 -21.07
C PRO A 183 -19.65 8.96 -21.20
N ARG A 184 -20.65 9.66 -20.68
CA ARG A 184 -22.05 9.32 -20.93
C ARG A 184 -22.27 9.51 -22.44
N GLY A 185 -22.26 8.41 -23.18
CA GLY A 185 -22.82 8.35 -24.53
C GLY A 185 -24.33 8.38 -24.48
#